data_AF-A0A847E3Y4-F1
#
_entry.id   AF-A0A847E3Y4-F1
#
_cell.length_a   1.000
_cell.length_b   1.000
_cell.length_c   1.000
_cell.angle_alpha   90.00
_cell.angle_beta   90.00
_cell.angle_gamma   90.00
#
_symmetry.space_group_name_H-M   'P 1'
#
loop_
_entity.id
_entity.type
_entity.pdbx_description
1 polymer ?
#
loop_
_entity_poly.entity_id
_entity_poly.type
_entity_poly.pdbx_seq_one_letter_code
_entity_poly.pdbx_strand_id
1 'polypeptide(L)'
;MRICIKPVKFGDCCIIYYNDQGLLVDCGSDNSSGKLNSDKFAYSKIEDEISNHQITDILITHYHKDHINGILNIPDCYQVEHSYLPYSIVDKQVPFAKGIARLLAVAPDQSWGLRLSKTILLFFEKIERISNQIVFLKRGKSINFDDNSFRVLWPEVMDSIAFNYFRRDVPEDKINRQITLLDEEYSENSLHNSFIEITDNSDLIGSAQEFASLFSNAIRKWDPEADLSGEEMEKSQMSQVIEMANVLEKGRKEFRASISERQLETVAKFSSLQYHELIKTLNAISTIIDYESKFLLLGDATPSV
;
A
#
# COMPACT_ATOMS: atom_id res chain seq x y z
N MET A 1 -15.45 -24.75 -4.92
CA MET A 1 -14.97 -23.50 -4.30
C MET A 1 -15.72 -23.26 -2.99
N ARG A 2 -15.01 -22.90 -1.91
CA ARG A 2 -15.59 -22.56 -0.59
C ARG A 2 -14.92 -21.29 -0.08
N ILE A 3 -15.69 -20.34 0.44
CA ILE A 3 -15.15 -19.12 1.06
C ILE A 3 -15.24 -19.27 2.59
N CYS A 4 -14.14 -19.04 3.28
CA CYS A 4 -14.08 -19.02 4.74
C CYS A 4 -13.71 -17.62 5.23
N ILE A 5 -14.67 -16.92 5.83
CA ILE A 5 -14.45 -15.59 6.41
C ILE A 5 -13.84 -15.75 7.80
N LYS A 6 -12.76 -15.02 8.08
CA LYS A 6 -12.03 -15.09 9.34
C LYS A 6 -12.41 -13.93 10.26
N PRO A 7 -12.70 -14.18 11.55
CA PRO A 7 -13.13 -13.13 12.47
C PRO A 7 -11.93 -12.31 12.99
N VAL A 8 -11.55 -11.28 12.23
CA VAL A 8 -10.39 -10.39 12.51
C VAL A 8 -10.77 -9.04 13.15
N LYS A 9 -12.03 -8.89 13.57
CA LYS A 9 -12.62 -7.71 14.24
C LYS A 9 -12.76 -6.46 13.34
N PHE A 10 -11.68 -5.94 12.78
CA PHE A 10 -11.68 -4.84 11.81
C PHE A 10 -10.86 -5.21 10.57
N GLY A 11 -11.29 -4.69 9.43
CA GLY A 11 -10.78 -5.03 8.10
C GLY A 11 -11.21 -6.41 7.64
N ASP A 12 -10.64 -6.82 6.51
CA ASP A 12 -11.02 -8.04 5.81
C ASP A 12 -10.00 -9.16 6.00
N CYS A 13 -10.53 -10.39 6.02
CA CYS A 13 -9.74 -11.60 5.93
C CYS A 13 -10.66 -12.76 5.55
N CYS A 14 -10.41 -13.36 4.39
CA CYS A 14 -11.04 -14.61 4.02
C CYS A 14 -10.09 -15.51 3.25
N ILE A 15 -10.43 -16.80 3.20
CA ILE A 15 -9.71 -17.78 2.41
C ILE A 15 -10.69 -18.37 1.40
N ILE A 16 -10.34 -18.29 0.12
CA ILE A 16 -11.06 -18.94 -0.96
C ILE A 16 -10.38 -20.26 -1.23
N TYR A 17 -11.06 -21.36 -0.90
CA TYR A 17 -10.56 -22.70 -1.13
C TYR A 17 -11.04 -23.24 -2.47
N TYR A 18 -10.12 -23.88 -3.16
CA TYR A 18 -10.40 -24.80 -4.26
C TYR A 18 -9.51 -26.03 -4.10
N ASN A 19 -10.12 -27.22 -4.10
CA ASN A 19 -9.48 -28.46 -3.65
C ASN A 19 -8.81 -28.26 -2.26
N ASP A 20 -7.54 -28.64 -2.13
CA ASP A 20 -6.74 -28.46 -0.91
C ASP A 20 -5.92 -27.15 -0.90
N GLN A 21 -6.11 -26.30 -1.90
CA GLN A 21 -5.42 -25.01 -2.03
C GLN A 21 -6.31 -23.85 -1.58
N GLY A 22 -5.68 -22.82 -1.04
CA GLY A 22 -6.31 -21.64 -0.49
C GLY A 22 -5.66 -20.36 -1.01
N LEU A 23 -6.51 -19.46 -1.51
CA LEU A 23 -6.16 -18.07 -1.77
C LEU A 23 -6.55 -17.24 -0.54
N LEU A 24 -5.54 -16.74 0.19
CA LEU A 24 -5.75 -15.83 1.31
C LEU A 24 -6.02 -14.43 0.76
N VAL A 25 -7.19 -13.87 1.05
CA VAL A 25 -7.59 -12.52 0.68
C VAL A 25 -7.56 -11.63 1.92
N ASP A 26 -6.59 -10.71 1.95
CA ASP A 26 -6.28 -9.86 3.09
C ASP A 26 -6.07 -10.65 4.42
N CYS A 27 -5.62 -9.97 5.46
CA CYS A 27 -5.34 -10.58 6.75
C CYS A 27 -5.46 -9.63 7.94
N GLY A 28 -6.52 -8.82 7.97
CA GLY A 28 -6.99 -8.14 9.18
C GLY A 28 -6.03 -7.11 9.80
N SER A 29 -6.50 -6.49 10.88
CA SER A 29 -5.83 -5.36 11.56
C SER A 29 -4.92 -5.71 12.74
N ASP A 30 -4.27 -4.68 13.30
CA ASP A 30 -3.45 -4.71 14.53
C ASP A 30 -4.34 -4.67 15.79
N ASN A 31 -5.45 -5.41 15.79
CA ASN A 31 -6.33 -5.44 16.96
C ASN A 31 -5.92 -6.53 17.93
N SER A 32 -6.06 -6.27 19.23
CA SER A 32 -6.03 -7.34 20.22
C SER A 32 -7.41 -7.95 20.46
N SER A 33 -7.42 -9.22 20.83
CA SER A 33 -8.57 -9.89 21.43
C SER A 33 -8.10 -10.82 22.54
N GLY A 34 -8.67 -10.65 23.74
CA GLY A 34 -8.30 -11.45 24.91
C GLY A 34 -6.82 -11.28 25.30
N LYS A 35 -6.07 -12.39 25.30
CA LYS A 35 -4.67 -12.45 25.76
C LYS A 35 -3.63 -12.29 24.64
N LEU A 36 -4.05 -12.19 23.37
CA LEU A 36 -3.12 -12.04 22.26
C LEU A 36 -2.76 -10.58 22.05
N ASN A 37 -1.47 -10.33 21.80
CA ASN A 37 -1.00 -9.01 21.38
C ASN A 37 -1.63 -8.64 20.03
N SER A 38 -1.74 -7.33 19.80
CA SER A 38 -2.36 -6.72 18.62
C SER A 38 -1.78 -7.19 17.29
N ASP A 39 -0.48 -7.47 17.27
CA ASP A 39 0.27 -7.89 16.09
C ASP A 39 -0.06 -9.34 15.67
N LYS A 40 -0.32 -10.24 16.64
CA LYS A 40 -0.49 -11.68 16.35
C LYS A 40 -1.94 -12.12 16.16
N PHE A 41 -2.91 -11.30 16.56
CA PHE A 41 -4.31 -11.71 16.57
C PHE A 41 -4.81 -12.09 15.17
N ALA A 42 -4.58 -11.26 14.16
CA ALA A 42 -5.07 -11.54 12.81
C ALA A 42 -4.40 -12.81 12.22
N TYR A 43 -3.08 -12.93 12.39
CA TYR A 43 -2.34 -14.14 12.01
C TYR A 43 -2.86 -15.41 12.69
N SER A 44 -3.19 -15.36 13.99
CA SER A 44 -3.75 -16.52 14.71
C SER A 44 -5.06 -17.05 14.12
N LYS A 45 -5.73 -16.29 13.23
CA LYS A 45 -6.94 -16.75 12.52
C LYS A 45 -6.63 -17.60 11.30
N ILE A 46 -5.39 -17.58 10.81
CA ILE A 46 -4.93 -18.30 9.63
C ILE A 46 -3.74 -19.25 9.93
N GLU A 47 -3.27 -19.29 11.17
CA GLU A 47 -2.08 -20.04 11.59
C GLU A 47 -2.18 -21.54 11.27
N ASP A 48 -3.36 -22.14 11.43
CA ASP A 48 -3.60 -23.54 11.10
C ASP A 48 -3.48 -23.78 9.59
N GLU A 49 -4.02 -22.88 8.75
CA GLU A 49 -3.90 -23.00 7.30
C GLU A 49 -2.48 -22.81 6.79
N ILE A 50 -1.72 -21.87 7.39
CA ILE A 50 -0.29 -21.70 7.12
C ILE A 50 0.48 -22.96 7.54
N SER A 51 0.24 -23.47 8.75
CA SER A 51 0.94 -24.66 9.26
C SER A 51 0.66 -25.91 8.41
N ASN A 52 -0.56 -26.03 7.90
CA ASN A 52 -0.98 -27.14 7.03
C ASN A 52 -0.65 -26.91 5.55
N HIS A 53 0.07 -25.83 5.19
CA HIS A 53 0.44 -25.49 3.82
C HIS A 53 -0.77 -25.39 2.86
N GLN A 54 -1.90 -24.91 3.38
CA GLN A 54 -3.13 -24.77 2.61
C GLN A 54 -3.17 -23.43 1.87
N ILE A 55 -2.43 -22.41 2.30
CA ILE A 55 -2.40 -21.12 1.61
C ILE A 55 -1.31 -21.13 0.54
N THR A 56 -1.68 -21.29 -0.72
CA THR A 56 -0.72 -21.29 -1.83
C THR A 56 -0.53 -19.90 -2.42
N ASP A 57 -1.53 -19.03 -2.28
CA ASP A 57 -1.55 -17.71 -2.91
C ASP A 57 -2.11 -16.66 -1.95
N ILE A 58 -1.66 -15.42 -2.10
CA ILE A 58 -2.13 -14.25 -1.35
C ILE A 58 -2.69 -13.24 -2.34
N LEU A 59 -3.83 -12.64 -2.00
CA LEU A 59 -4.41 -11.50 -2.68
C LEU A 59 -4.59 -10.37 -1.67
N ILE A 60 -4.01 -9.22 -1.97
CA ILE A 60 -4.21 -7.99 -1.20
C ILE A 60 -5.13 -7.06 -1.98
N THR A 61 -6.23 -6.65 -1.37
CA THR A 61 -7.19 -5.73 -2.01
C THR A 61 -6.80 -4.28 -1.77
N HIS A 62 -6.16 -3.99 -0.65
CA HIS A 62 -5.83 -2.64 -0.20
C HIS A 62 -4.64 -2.64 0.78
N TYR A 63 -3.85 -1.56 0.82
CA TYR A 63 -2.64 -1.48 1.65
C TYR A 63 -2.81 -0.81 3.02
N HIS A 64 -4.04 -0.61 3.48
CA HIS A 64 -4.25 -0.14 4.84
C HIS A 64 -3.98 -1.25 5.85
N LYS A 65 -3.61 -0.84 7.07
CA LYS A 65 -3.11 -1.74 8.10
C LYS A 65 -4.12 -2.82 8.51
N ASP A 66 -5.41 -2.58 8.33
CA ASP A 66 -6.48 -3.53 8.59
C ASP A 66 -6.69 -4.59 7.52
N HIS A 67 -5.91 -4.57 6.44
CA HIS A 67 -5.90 -5.61 5.41
C HIS A 67 -4.60 -6.42 5.39
N ILE A 68 -3.50 -5.90 5.95
CA ILE A 68 -2.16 -6.50 5.73
C ILE A 68 -1.44 -6.93 7.01
N ASN A 69 -1.92 -6.59 8.20
CA ASN A 69 -1.13 -6.79 9.42
C ASN A 69 -0.88 -8.26 9.77
N GLY A 70 -1.84 -9.16 9.55
CA GLY A 70 -1.63 -10.58 9.82
C GLY A 70 -0.56 -11.21 8.91
N ILE A 71 -0.36 -10.68 7.70
CA ILE A 71 0.70 -11.13 6.78
C ILE A 71 2.10 -10.92 7.36
N LEU A 72 2.29 -9.84 8.13
CA LEU A 72 3.59 -9.51 8.74
C LEU A 72 4.11 -10.60 9.68
N ASN A 73 3.22 -11.45 10.20
CA ASN A 73 3.55 -12.53 11.12
C ASN A 73 3.65 -13.90 10.46
N ILE A 74 3.44 -14.00 9.14
CA ILE A 74 3.73 -15.24 8.40
C ILE A 74 5.23 -15.55 8.54
N PRO A 75 5.61 -16.78 8.92
CA PRO A 75 7.01 -17.17 9.05
C PRO A 75 7.78 -16.99 7.73
N ASP A 76 9.00 -16.47 7.78
CA ASP A 76 9.83 -16.24 6.59
C ASP A 76 10.17 -17.54 5.82
N CYS A 77 10.07 -18.70 6.48
CA CYS A 77 10.25 -20.00 5.84
C CYS A 77 9.01 -20.48 5.05
N TYR A 78 7.85 -19.84 5.23
CA TYR A 78 6.67 -20.13 4.45
C TYR A 78 6.76 -19.43 3.10
N GLN A 79 6.46 -20.14 2.02
CA GLN A 79 6.53 -19.61 0.66
C GLN A 79 5.18 -19.80 -0.03
N VAL A 80 4.67 -18.72 -0.60
CA VAL A 80 3.49 -18.72 -1.48
C VAL A 80 3.93 -18.64 -2.93
N GLU A 81 3.15 -19.24 -3.81
CA GLU A 81 3.43 -19.23 -5.25
C GLU A 81 3.23 -17.83 -5.83
N HIS A 82 2.08 -17.19 -5.55
CA HIS A 82 1.79 -15.84 -6.01
C HIS A 82 1.28 -14.94 -4.89
N SER A 83 1.78 -13.72 -4.89
CA SER A 83 1.18 -12.59 -4.18
C SER A 83 0.63 -11.59 -5.18
N TYR A 84 -0.70 -11.51 -5.26
CA TYR A 84 -1.43 -10.58 -6.10
C TYR A 84 -1.66 -9.26 -5.36
N LEU A 85 -1.18 -8.16 -5.92
CA LEU A 85 -1.16 -6.85 -5.29
C LEU A 85 -1.93 -5.80 -6.12
N PRO A 86 -2.50 -4.77 -5.48
CA PRO A 86 -3.09 -3.64 -6.21
C PRO A 86 -2.07 -2.92 -7.09
N TYR A 87 -2.45 -2.58 -8.33
CA TYR A 87 -1.54 -1.94 -9.28
C TYR A 87 -1.08 -0.57 -8.75
N SER A 88 0.23 -0.47 -8.50
CA SER A 88 0.83 0.63 -7.73
C SER A 88 1.73 1.55 -8.54
N ILE A 89 1.75 1.40 -9.87
CA ILE A 89 2.68 2.11 -10.75
C ILE A 89 1.87 2.98 -11.70
N VAL A 90 2.13 4.28 -11.70
CA VAL A 90 1.45 5.24 -12.57
C VAL A 90 2.51 6.16 -13.14
N ASP A 91 2.59 6.26 -14.47
CA ASP A 91 3.60 7.06 -15.16
C ASP A 91 5.03 6.80 -14.61
N LYS A 92 5.37 5.51 -14.51
CA LYS A 92 6.66 5.02 -13.97
C LYS A 92 6.97 5.49 -12.53
N GLN A 93 5.96 5.91 -11.76
CA GLN A 93 6.10 6.33 -10.36
C GLN A 93 5.16 5.54 -9.45
N VAL A 94 5.52 5.45 -8.17
CA VAL A 94 4.63 4.93 -7.13
C VAL A 94 3.98 6.10 -6.40
N PRO A 95 2.65 6.32 -6.55
CA PRO A 95 2.01 7.57 -6.15
C PRO A 95 2.05 7.85 -4.65
N PHE A 96 2.13 6.80 -3.82
CA PHE A 96 2.21 6.92 -2.36
C PHE A 96 3.65 7.03 -1.82
N ALA A 97 4.69 6.82 -2.64
CA ALA A 97 6.08 6.78 -2.17
C ALA A 97 6.54 8.11 -1.56
N LYS A 98 6.20 9.23 -2.21
CA LYS A 98 6.54 10.59 -1.73
C LYS A 98 5.82 10.93 -0.43
N GLY A 99 4.53 10.59 -0.32
CA GLY A 99 3.75 10.80 0.90
C GLY A 99 4.32 10.02 2.09
N ILE A 100 4.70 8.75 1.87
CA ILE A 100 5.38 7.93 2.87
C ILE A 100 6.72 8.54 3.27
N ALA A 101 7.53 9.01 2.30
CA ALA A 101 8.82 9.63 2.56
C ALA A 101 8.71 10.84 3.50
N ARG A 102 7.77 11.75 3.22
CA ARG A 102 7.52 12.95 4.05
C ARG A 102 7.08 12.56 5.46
N LEU A 103 6.20 11.58 5.60
CA LEU A 103 5.77 11.09 6.91
C LEU A 103 6.94 10.48 7.70
N LEU A 104 7.78 9.67 7.06
CA LEU A 104 8.99 9.11 7.68
C LEU A 104 10.02 10.18 8.06
N ALA A 105 10.03 11.31 7.35
CA ALA A 105 10.96 12.41 7.56
C ALA A 105 10.56 13.34 8.71
N VAL A 106 9.25 13.62 8.94
CA VAL A 106 8.84 14.66 9.91
C VAL A 106 7.79 14.24 10.93
N ALA A 107 7.03 13.16 10.69
CA ALA A 107 5.82 12.90 11.46
C ALA A 107 6.06 12.59 12.95
N PRO A 108 5.11 12.91 13.86
CA PRO A 108 5.20 12.51 15.26
C PRO A 108 5.29 10.98 15.43
N ASP A 109 6.02 10.51 16.44
CA ASP A 109 6.24 9.06 16.70
C ASP A 109 4.93 8.27 16.84
N GLN A 110 3.92 8.89 17.44
CA GLN A 110 2.62 8.27 17.71
C GLN A 110 1.56 8.58 16.65
N SER A 111 1.94 9.24 15.54
CA SER A 111 0.99 9.58 14.49
C SER A 111 0.54 8.36 13.69
N TRP A 112 -0.72 8.36 13.25
CA TRP A 112 -1.27 7.33 12.37
C TRP A 112 -0.53 7.25 11.03
N GLY A 113 -0.13 8.40 10.47
CA GLY A 113 0.65 8.47 9.25
C GLY A 113 1.98 7.74 9.35
N LEU A 114 2.76 7.97 10.41
CA LEU A 114 4.04 7.27 10.59
C LEU A 114 3.84 5.76 10.75
N ARG A 115 2.84 5.34 11.53
CA ARG A 115 2.51 3.93 11.75
C ARG A 115 2.14 3.23 10.44
N LEU A 116 1.22 3.83 9.65
CA LEU A 116 0.82 3.29 8.36
C LEU A 116 2.00 3.20 7.38
N SER A 117 2.80 4.26 7.27
CA SER A 117 4.01 4.27 6.44
C SER A 117 4.94 3.09 6.77
N LYS A 118 5.20 2.86 8.07
CA LYS A 118 6.04 1.73 8.52
C LYS A 118 5.40 0.38 8.22
N THR A 119 4.10 0.22 8.46
CA THR A 119 3.37 -1.02 8.15
C THR A 119 3.46 -1.37 6.67
N ILE A 120 3.27 -0.39 5.77
CA ILE A 120 3.37 -0.60 4.32
C ILE A 120 4.78 -1.04 3.92
N LEU A 121 5.83 -0.43 4.49
CA LEU A 121 7.20 -0.83 4.20
C LEU A 121 7.52 -2.24 4.66
N LEU A 122 7.15 -2.58 5.89
CA LEU A 122 7.32 -3.92 6.43
C LEU A 122 6.53 -4.96 5.64
N PHE A 123 5.36 -4.58 5.12
CA PHE A 123 4.55 -5.44 4.27
C PHE A 123 5.23 -5.73 2.94
N PHE A 124 5.73 -4.71 2.23
CA PHE A 124 6.44 -4.95 0.97
C PHE A 124 7.72 -5.75 1.16
N GLU A 125 8.46 -5.50 2.24
CA GLU A 125 9.61 -6.32 2.61
C GLU A 125 9.20 -7.77 2.91
N LYS A 126 8.10 -7.98 3.64
CA LYS A 126 7.58 -9.33 3.94
C LYS A 126 7.19 -10.07 2.67
N ILE A 127 6.38 -9.45 1.81
CA ILE A 127 5.89 -10.06 0.56
C ILE A 127 7.06 -10.42 -0.37
N GLU A 128 8.09 -9.59 -0.45
CA GLU A 128 9.32 -9.90 -1.20
C GLU A 128 9.99 -11.20 -0.73
N ARG A 129 9.96 -11.50 0.57
CA ARG A 129 10.62 -12.68 1.13
C ARG A 129 9.80 -13.97 1.03
N ILE A 130 8.47 -13.87 1.10
CA ILE A 130 7.59 -15.04 1.20
C ILE A 130 6.93 -15.42 -0.12
N SER A 131 7.14 -14.66 -1.21
CA SER A 131 6.46 -14.90 -2.49
C SER A 131 7.45 -15.34 -3.56
N ASN A 132 7.14 -16.45 -4.24
CA ASN A 132 7.87 -16.86 -5.44
C ASN A 132 7.64 -15.85 -6.58
N GLN A 133 6.41 -15.37 -6.73
CA GLN A 133 6.04 -14.37 -7.72
C GLN A 133 5.13 -13.29 -7.12
N ILE A 134 5.37 -12.03 -7.50
CA ILE A 134 4.52 -10.88 -7.17
C ILE A 134 3.86 -10.39 -8.46
N VAL A 135 2.55 -10.18 -8.44
CA VAL A 135 1.76 -9.82 -9.62
C VAL A 135 0.90 -8.61 -9.33
N PHE A 136 1.08 -7.53 -10.07
CA PHE A 136 0.22 -6.36 -9.97
C PHE A 136 -1.08 -6.51 -10.77
N LEU A 137 -2.20 -6.14 -10.15
CA LEU A 137 -3.54 -6.29 -10.68
C LEU A 137 -4.11 -4.96 -11.15
N LYS A 138 -4.30 -4.81 -12.47
CA LYS A 138 -5.03 -3.71 -13.11
C LYS A 138 -6.22 -4.24 -13.91
N ARG A 139 -7.21 -3.38 -14.16
CA ARG A 139 -8.42 -3.69 -14.93
C ARG A 139 -8.07 -4.43 -16.22
N GLY A 140 -8.82 -5.49 -16.51
CA GLY A 140 -8.62 -6.32 -17.70
C GLY A 140 -7.63 -7.48 -17.51
N LYS A 141 -6.86 -7.51 -16.42
CA LYS A 141 -6.16 -8.71 -15.97
C LYS A 141 -7.14 -9.69 -15.31
N SER A 142 -6.73 -10.95 -15.20
CA SER A 142 -7.44 -11.96 -14.43
C SER A 142 -6.47 -12.71 -13.52
N ILE A 143 -6.94 -13.10 -12.34
CA ILE A 143 -6.22 -14.01 -11.45
C ILE A 143 -6.68 -15.42 -11.80
N ASN A 144 -5.75 -16.29 -12.14
CA ASN A 144 -6.04 -17.71 -12.33
C ASN A 144 -5.64 -18.43 -11.05
N PHE A 145 -6.61 -18.97 -10.33
CA PHE A 145 -6.40 -19.75 -9.13
C PHE A 145 -7.06 -21.11 -9.30
N ASP A 146 -6.21 -22.11 -9.58
CA ASP A 146 -6.59 -23.42 -10.11
C ASP A 146 -7.51 -23.27 -11.36
N ASP A 147 -8.62 -24.00 -11.46
CA ASP A 147 -9.58 -23.90 -12.56
C ASP A 147 -10.47 -22.63 -12.54
N ASN A 148 -10.26 -21.71 -11.59
CA ASN A 148 -11.10 -20.51 -11.43
C ASN A 148 -10.38 -19.27 -11.94
N SER A 149 -11.11 -18.41 -12.66
CA SER A 149 -10.62 -17.12 -13.11
C SER A 149 -11.39 -15.98 -12.46
N PHE A 150 -10.67 -15.08 -11.80
CA PHE A 150 -11.21 -13.89 -11.16
C PHE A 150 -10.89 -12.69 -12.02
N ARG A 151 -11.89 -11.86 -12.33
CA ARG A 151 -11.72 -10.68 -13.18
C ARG A 151 -11.33 -9.48 -12.33
N VAL A 152 -10.27 -8.79 -12.72
CA VAL A 152 -9.90 -7.51 -12.12
C VAL A 152 -10.71 -6.40 -12.80
N LEU A 153 -11.56 -5.73 -12.02
CA LEU A 153 -12.43 -4.65 -12.48
C LEU A 153 -11.78 -3.27 -12.31
N TRP A 154 -10.89 -3.11 -11.32
CA TRP A 154 -10.23 -1.85 -10.95
C TRP A 154 -8.86 -2.16 -10.30
N PRO A 155 -7.83 -1.29 -10.37
CA PRO A 155 -7.78 0.05 -10.97
C PRO A 155 -7.74 0.07 -12.51
N GLU A 156 -8.39 1.07 -13.11
CA GLU A 156 -8.21 1.40 -14.52
C GLU A 156 -7.04 2.38 -14.68
N VAL A 157 -6.05 2.00 -15.48
CA VAL A 157 -4.84 2.81 -15.76
C VAL A 157 -4.81 3.08 -17.24
N MET A 158 -4.92 4.34 -17.65
CA MET A 158 -4.90 4.74 -19.07
C MET A 158 -3.46 5.06 -19.51
N ASP A 159 -3.00 4.46 -20.62
CA ASP A 159 -1.60 4.50 -21.10
C ASP A 159 -1.12 5.88 -21.61
N SER A 160 -2.01 6.85 -21.73
CA SER A 160 -1.64 8.22 -22.04
C SER A 160 -2.69 9.16 -21.48
N ILE A 161 -2.24 10.25 -20.85
CA ILE A 161 -3.01 11.16 -20.01
C ILE A 161 -3.07 10.62 -18.58
N ALA A 162 -2.21 11.23 -17.75
CA ALA A 162 -2.30 11.42 -16.31
C ALA A 162 -3.40 10.64 -15.56
N PHE A 163 -3.03 10.14 -14.37
CA PHE A 163 -3.96 10.15 -13.24
C PHE A 163 -4.44 11.61 -13.02
N ASN A 164 -5.37 12.07 -13.86
CA ASN A 164 -5.95 13.40 -13.82
C ASN A 164 -7.01 13.37 -12.73
N TYR A 165 -6.54 13.55 -11.51
CA TYR A 165 -7.39 13.87 -10.38
C TYR A 165 -7.74 15.37 -10.47
N PHE A 166 -8.84 15.64 -11.20
CA PHE A 166 -9.79 16.78 -11.09
C PHE A 166 -9.54 18.09 -11.88
N ARG A 167 -10.59 18.54 -12.60
CA ARG A 167 -10.93 19.96 -12.79
C ARG A 167 -12.42 20.17 -13.12
N ARG A 168 -12.95 21.31 -12.67
CA ARG A 168 -14.32 21.81 -12.93
C ARG A 168 -14.47 22.31 -14.37
N ASP A 169 -15.61 21.93 -14.94
CA ASP A 169 -16.38 22.50 -16.06
C ASP A 169 -16.67 21.47 -17.17
N VAL A 170 -17.70 20.64 -16.94
CA VAL A 170 -18.27 19.78 -17.99
C VAL A 170 -19.77 20.09 -18.13
N PRO A 171 -20.19 20.69 -19.26
CA PRO A 171 -21.58 20.72 -19.68
C PRO A 171 -22.11 19.31 -19.97
N GLU A 172 -23.37 19.06 -19.60
CA GLU A 172 -24.02 17.77 -19.27
C GLU A 172 -23.95 16.60 -20.27
N ASP A 173 -23.44 16.75 -21.48
CA ASP A 173 -23.90 15.85 -22.55
C ASP A 173 -22.91 14.80 -23.04
N LYS A 174 -21.61 14.86 -22.72
CA LYS A 174 -20.63 13.89 -23.24
C LYS A 174 -19.44 13.68 -22.32
N ILE A 175 -19.20 12.40 -21.99
CA ILE A 175 -17.95 11.73 -21.56
C ILE A 175 -18.05 11.07 -20.19
N ASN A 176 -17.78 9.76 -20.24
CA ASN A 176 -17.92 8.77 -19.19
C ASN A 176 -17.15 9.12 -17.91
N ARG A 177 -17.89 9.06 -16.80
CA ARG A 177 -17.50 8.72 -15.41
C ARG A 177 -16.02 8.96 -15.07
N GLN A 178 -15.73 10.19 -14.68
CA GLN A 178 -14.61 10.53 -13.81
C GLN A 178 -15.20 11.08 -12.52
N ILE A 179 -14.67 10.66 -11.37
CA ILE A 179 -15.29 10.97 -10.08
C ILE A 179 -14.27 11.59 -9.15
N THR A 180 -14.75 12.61 -8.42
CA THR A 180 -14.01 13.75 -7.88
C THR A 180 -13.74 13.67 -6.37
N LEU A 181 -12.52 13.98 -5.90
CA LEU A 181 -12.16 14.23 -4.48
C LEU A 181 -10.89 15.11 -4.33
N LEU A 182 -11.00 16.47 -4.34
CA LEU A 182 -10.30 17.45 -3.45
C LEU A 182 -10.23 18.88 -4.02
N ASP A 183 -10.19 19.86 -3.11
CA ASP A 183 -9.90 21.28 -3.35
C ASP A 183 -8.42 21.52 -3.74
N GLU A 184 -8.16 22.49 -4.64
CA GLU A 184 -6.82 22.81 -5.19
C GLU A 184 -5.73 23.08 -4.13
N GLU A 185 -6.11 23.40 -2.88
CA GLU A 185 -5.23 23.74 -1.76
C GLU A 185 -4.33 22.57 -1.28
N TYR A 186 -4.71 21.32 -1.55
CA TYR A 186 -4.00 20.11 -1.07
C TYR A 186 -3.48 19.20 -2.19
N SER A 187 -3.12 19.77 -3.34
CA SER A 187 -2.41 19.02 -4.38
C SER A 187 -1.06 18.48 -3.88
N GLU A 188 -0.55 17.42 -4.50
CA GLU A 188 0.77 16.83 -4.19
C GLU A 188 1.91 17.88 -4.23
N ASN A 189 1.82 18.87 -5.12
CA ASN A 189 2.74 20.00 -5.17
C ASN A 189 2.64 20.92 -3.94
N SER A 190 1.42 21.18 -3.45
CA SER A 190 1.19 21.97 -2.23
C SER A 190 1.77 21.27 -1.00
N LEU A 191 1.55 19.95 -0.87
CA LEU A 191 2.14 19.16 0.21
C LEU A 191 3.66 19.08 0.11
N HIS A 192 4.21 19.00 -1.10
CA HIS A 192 5.66 19.06 -1.31
C HIS A 192 6.27 20.39 -0.86
N ASN A 193 5.68 21.51 -1.27
CA ASN A 193 6.15 22.84 -0.89
C ASN A 193 6.04 23.06 0.62
N SER A 194 4.91 22.65 1.22
CA SER A 194 4.72 22.69 2.68
C SER A 194 5.78 21.88 3.42
N PHE A 195 6.14 20.71 2.89
CA PHE A 195 7.22 19.89 3.46
C PHE A 195 8.58 20.60 3.39
N ILE A 196 8.92 21.22 2.27
CA ILE A 196 10.16 21.99 2.13
C ILE A 196 10.19 23.13 3.15
N GLU A 197 9.12 23.92 3.23
CA GLU A 197 9.02 25.08 4.14
C GLU A 197 9.09 24.69 5.62
N ILE A 198 8.42 23.59 6.00
CA ILE A 198 8.40 23.13 7.40
C ILE A 198 9.75 22.57 7.83
N THR A 199 10.43 21.88 6.91
CA THR A 199 11.65 21.16 7.24
C THR A 199 12.86 22.06 7.17
N ASP A 200 12.94 22.92 6.14
CA ASP A 200 14.05 23.84 5.84
C ASP A 200 15.44 23.18 6.04
N ASN A 201 15.54 21.90 5.69
CA ASN A 201 16.70 21.05 5.91
C ASN A 201 16.99 20.28 4.62
N SER A 202 18.03 20.70 3.91
CA SER A 202 18.41 20.13 2.62
C SER A 202 18.71 18.64 2.69
N ASP A 203 19.31 18.18 3.79
CA ASP A 203 19.73 16.79 3.94
C ASP A 203 18.52 15.87 4.13
N LEU A 204 17.55 16.31 4.95
CA LEU A 204 16.31 15.56 5.18
C LEU A 204 15.40 15.57 3.93
N ILE A 205 15.38 16.68 3.19
CA ILE A 205 14.68 16.78 1.90
C ILE A 205 15.32 15.84 0.87
N GLY A 206 16.65 15.85 0.73
CA GLY A 206 17.38 14.97 -0.17
C GLY A 206 17.18 13.50 0.20
N SER A 207 17.26 13.16 1.49
CA SER A 207 17.00 11.81 1.99
C SER A 207 15.58 11.33 1.66
N ALA A 208 14.58 12.21 1.75
CA ALA A 208 13.19 11.86 1.43
C ALA A 208 13.01 11.62 -0.08
N GLN A 209 13.70 12.39 -0.93
CA GLN A 209 13.70 12.19 -2.39
C GLN A 209 14.39 10.86 -2.77
N GLU A 210 15.53 10.57 -2.16
CA GLU A 210 16.28 9.33 -2.38
C GLU A 210 15.44 8.12 -1.96
N PHE A 211 14.85 8.14 -0.77
CA PHE A 211 13.92 7.11 -0.31
C PHE A 211 12.77 6.88 -1.30
N ALA A 212 12.12 7.96 -1.77
CA ALA A 212 10.98 7.83 -2.68
C ALA A 212 11.38 7.21 -4.03
N SER A 213 12.60 7.53 -4.51
CA SER A 213 13.19 6.95 -5.71
C SER A 213 13.49 5.46 -5.52
N LEU A 214 14.21 5.09 -4.46
CA LEU A 214 14.53 3.71 -4.13
C LEU A 214 13.26 2.87 -3.98
N PHE A 215 12.27 3.38 -3.25
CA PHE A 215 11.03 2.66 -3.03
C PHE A 215 10.22 2.48 -4.32
N SER A 216 10.16 3.52 -5.16
CA SER A 216 9.51 3.41 -6.47
C SER A 216 10.20 2.37 -7.36
N ASN A 217 11.54 2.36 -7.39
CA ASN A 217 12.30 1.38 -8.17
C ASN A 217 12.13 -0.05 -7.63
N ALA A 218 12.11 -0.20 -6.30
CA ALA A 218 11.90 -1.50 -5.66
C ALA A 218 10.54 -2.12 -5.96
N ILE A 219 9.49 -1.30 -6.04
CA ILE A 219 8.16 -1.74 -6.46
C ILE A 219 8.11 -2.01 -7.97
N ARG A 220 8.67 -1.10 -8.79
CA ARG A 220 8.63 -1.20 -10.25
C ARG A 220 9.28 -2.46 -10.79
N LYS A 221 10.29 -3.02 -10.13
CA LYS A 221 10.95 -4.24 -10.60
C LYS A 221 10.01 -5.45 -10.71
N TRP A 222 8.88 -5.44 -10.00
CA TRP A 222 7.88 -6.51 -10.07
C TRP A 222 6.88 -6.30 -11.21
N ASP A 223 6.92 -5.17 -11.90
CA ASP A 223 6.13 -4.95 -13.11
C ASP A 223 6.95 -5.40 -14.33
N PRO A 224 6.51 -6.43 -15.08
CA PRO A 224 7.21 -6.87 -16.29
C PRO A 224 7.24 -5.80 -17.39
N GLU A 225 6.38 -4.79 -17.32
CA GLU A 225 6.35 -3.65 -18.24
C GLU A 225 7.30 -2.52 -17.80
N ALA A 226 7.99 -2.65 -16.66
CA ALA A 226 8.92 -1.64 -16.18
C ALA A 226 10.22 -1.64 -16.99
N ASP A 227 10.42 -0.55 -17.73
CA ASP A 227 11.70 -0.20 -18.36
C ASP A 227 12.69 0.30 -17.29
N LEU A 228 13.48 -0.62 -16.73
CA LEU A 228 14.54 -0.37 -15.75
C LEU A 228 15.90 -0.80 -16.31
N SER A 229 16.93 0.00 -16.07
CA SER A 229 18.31 -0.37 -16.40
C SER A 229 18.89 -1.38 -15.39
N GLY A 230 19.95 -2.10 -15.78
CA GLY A 230 20.56 -3.15 -14.94
C GLY A 230 21.08 -2.65 -13.58
N GLU A 231 21.60 -1.42 -13.51
CA GLU A 231 22.07 -0.82 -12.24
C GLU A 231 20.89 -0.44 -11.31
N GLU A 232 19.76 0.00 -11.88
CA GLU A 232 18.54 0.28 -11.12
C GLU A 232 17.92 -1.01 -10.57
N MET A 233 18.01 -2.13 -11.29
CA MET A 233 17.56 -3.43 -10.81
C MET A 233 18.37 -3.92 -9.61
N GLU A 234 19.70 -3.80 -9.61
CA GLU A 234 20.53 -4.23 -8.47
C GLU A 234 20.27 -3.39 -7.21
N LYS A 235 19.93 -2.10 -7.36
CA LYS A 235 19.57 -1.18 -6.27
C LYS A 235 18.11 -1.27 -5.79
N SER A 236 17.30 -2.13 -6.41
CA SER A 236 15.85 -2.17 -6.20
C SER A 236 15.39 -3.12 -5.08
N GLN A 237 16.25 -3.53 -4.16
CA GLN A 237 15.84 -4.44 -3.08
C GLN A 237 15.08 -3.69 -1.98
N MET A 238 14.04 -4.31 -1.41
CA MET A 238 13.33 -3.69 -0.28
C MET A 238 14.26 -3.49 0.93
N SER A 239 15.31 -4.31 1.08
CA SER A 239 16.35 -4.12 2.09
C SER A 239 16.98 -2.72 2.04
N GLN A 240 17.31 -2.19 0.86
CA GLN A 240 17.88 -0.84 0.70
C GLN A 240 16.85 0.25 1.02
N VAL A 241 15.57 0.01 0.68
CA VAL A 241 14.47 0.90 1.07
C VAL A 241 14.34 0.99 2.59
N ILE A 242 14.46 -0.14 3.30
CA ILE A 242 14.42 -0.21 4.76
C ILE A 242 15.62 0.50 5.39
N GLU A 243 16.82 0.32 4.84
CA GLU A 243 18.01 1.06 5.27
C GLU A 243 17.80 2.58 5.15
N MET A 244 17.27 3.03 4.01
CA MET A 244 16.98 4.45 3.80
C MET A 244 15.85 4.97 4.70
N ALA A 245 14.84 4.14 5.00
CA ALA A 245 13.81 4.47 5.99
C ALA A 245 14.39 4.68 7.39
N ASN A 246 15.43 3.91 7.77
CA ASN A 246 16.12 4.09 9.05
C ASN A 246 16.94 5.39 9.08
N VAL A 247 17.55 5.80 7.95
CA VAL A 247 18.19 7.11 7.81
C VAL A 247 17.18 8.23 8.03
N LEU A 248 16.01 8.15 7.38
CA LEU A 248 14.91 9.11 7.59
C LEU A 248 14.43 9.12 9.03
N GLU A 249 14.29 7.97 9.69
CA GLU A 249 13.87 7.92 11.09
C GLU A 249 14.88 8.62 12.02
N LYS A 250 16.18 8.44 11.79
CA LYS A 250 17.22 9.13 12.54
C LYS A 250 17.15 10.64 12.29
N GLY A 251 17.13 11.05 11.03
CA GLY A 251 17.03 12.47 10.65
C GLY A 251 15.77 13.13 11.20
N ARG A 252 14.64 12.43 11.20
CA ARG A 252 13.39 12.89 11.82
C ARG A 252 13.54 13.15 13.31
N LYS A 253 14.16 12.24 14.06
CA LYS A 253 14.36 12.41 15.52
C LYS A 253 15.23 13.63 15.80
N GLU A 254 16.31 13.81 15.04
CA GLU A 254 17.21 14.95 15.15
C GLU A 254 16.52 16.27 14.79
N PHE A 255 15.80 16.31 13.66
CA PHE A 255 15.01 17.45 13.21
C PHE A 255 13.95 17.85 14.25
N ARG A 256 13.18 16.88 14.76
CA ARG A 256 12.13 17.17 15.74
C ARG A 256 12.68 17.66 17.08
N ALA A 257 13.90 17.24 17.45
CA ALA A 257 14.57 17.71 18.64
C ALA A 257 15.16 19.12 18.50
N SER A 258 15.39 19.60 17.27
CA SER A 258 16.00 20.91 17.00
C SER A 258 15.00 22.05 16.80
N ILE A 259 13.72 21.74 16.58
CA ILE A 259 12.68 22.73 16.31
C ILE A 259 11.88 23.13 17.57
N SER A 260 11.27 24.32 17.53
CA SER A 260 10.43 24.84 18.62
C SER A 260 9.08 24.12 18.74
N GLU A 261 8.42 24.28 19.89
CA GLU A 261 7.07 23.73 20.13
C GLU A 261 6.04 24.20 19.10
N ARG A 262 6.06 25.48 18.71
CA ARG A 262 5.21 26.02 17.65
C ARG A 262 5.46 25.35 16.28
N GLN A 263 6.71 25.03 15.98
CA GLN A 263 7.06 24.30 14.75
C GLN A 263 6.59 22.84 14.84
N LEU A 264 6.69 22.20 16.01
CA LEU A 264 6.16 20.84 16.23
C LEU A 264 4.65 20.76 15.99
N GLU A 265 3.88 21.77 16.40
CA GLU A 265 2.44 21.86 16.09
C GLU A 265 2.18 21.96 14.57
N THR A 266 3.01 22.74 13.87
CA THR A 266 2.92 22.90 12.41
C THR A 266 3.22 21.57 11.71
N VAL A 267 4.28 20.87 12.13
CA VAL A 267 4.61 19.51 11.68
C VAL A 267 3.48 18.53 11.94
N ALA A 268 2.83 18.59 13.11
CA ALA A 268 1.72 17.70 13.44
C ALA A 268 0.50 17.92 12.52
N LYS A 269 0.15 19.19 12.24
CA LYS A 269 -0.91 19.54 11.28
C LYS A 269 -0.60 19.04 9.87
N PHE A 270 0.61 19.31 9.39
CA PHE A 270 1.09 18.80 8.11
C PHE A 270 1.02 17.27 8.03
N SER A 271 1.49 16.57 9.07
CA SER A 271 1.48 15.10 9.13
C SER A 271 0.06 14.53 9.07
N SER A 272 -0.92 15.21 9.67
CA SER A 272 -2.33 14.82 9.57
C SER A 272 -2.86 14.98 8.15
N LEU A 273 -2.57 16.10 7.49
CA LEU A 273 -2.97 16.33 6.10
C LEU A 273 -2.34 15.32 5.15
N GLN A 274 -1.03 15.09 5.27
CA GLN A 274 -0.31 14.11 4.48
C GLN A 274 -0.81 12.69 4.71
N TYR A 275 -1.21 12.33 5.94
CA TYR A 275 -1.83 11.04 6.24
C TYR A 275 -3.17 10.87 5.51
N HIS A 276 -4.05 11.88 5.53
CA HIS A 276 -5.31 11.80 4.80
C HIS A 276 -5.10 11.67 3.29
N GLU A 277 -4.10 12.33 2.74
CA GLU A 277 -3.75 12.21 1.33
C GLU A 277 -3.19 10.83 0.99
N LEU A 278 -2.37 10.27 1.87
CA LEU A 278 -1.90 8.89 1.74
C LEU A 278 -3.08 7.92 1.70
N ILE A 279 -4.04 8.02 2.63
CA ILE A 279 -5.24 7.16 2.64
C ILE A 279 -6.00 7.26 1.31
N LYS A 280 -6.27 8.47 0.81
CA LYS A 280 -6.96 8.64 -0.48
C LYS A 280 -6.21 7.97 -1.62
N THR A 281 -4.89 8.14 -1.66
CA THR A 281 -4.03 7.52 -2.66
C THR A 281 -4.11 6.00 -2.60
N LEU A 282 -4.07 5.41 -1.39
CA LEU A 282 -4.19 3.96 -1.22
C LEU A 282 -5.59 3.47 -1.62
N ASN A 283 -6.65 4.22 -1.29
CA ASN A 283 -8.03 3.84 -1.63
C ASN A 283 -8.24 3.86 -3.14
N ALA A 284 -7.68 4.86 -3.82
CA ALA A 284 -7.76 5.02 -5.27
C ALA A 284 -7.15 3.84 -6.05
N ILE A 285 -6.10 3.22 -5.50
CA ILE A 285 -5.42 2.07 -6.12
C ILE A 285 -5.93 0.72 -5.64
N SER A 286 -6.95 0.67 -4.77
CA SER A 286 -7.52 -0.61 -4.28
C SER A 286 -7.93 -1.51 -5.44
N THR A 287 -7.89 -2.82 -5.24
CA THR A 287 -8.29 -3.77 -6.28
C THR A 287 -9.75 -4.18 -6.11
N ILE A 288 -10.55 -4.03 -7.16
CA ILE A 288 -11.89 -4.62 -7.21
C ILE A 288 -11.85 -5.88 -8.05
N ILE A 289 -12.31 -6.99 -7.47
CA ILE A 289 -12.29 -8.30 -8.09
C ILE A 289 -13.69 -8.90 -8.12
N ASP A 290 -14.03 -9.45 -9.27
CA ASP A 290 -15.26 -10.21 -9.51
C ASP A 290 -14.96 -11.67 -9.77
N TYR A 291 -15.73 -12.54 -9.12
CA TYR A 291 -15.80 -13.95 -9.47
C TYR A 291 -17.18 -14.29 -10.02
N GLU A 292 -17.29 -14.36 -11.35
CA GLU A 292 -18.49 -14.81 -12.08
C GLU A 292 -19.81 -14.17 -11.59
N SER A 293 -19.79 -12.92 -11.12
CA SER A 293 -20.95 -12.24 -10.54
C SER A 293 -21.57 -12.94 -9.31
N LYS A 294 -20.83 -13.86 -8.67
CA LYS A 294 -21.22 -14.54 -7.43
C LYS A 294 -20.84 -13.73 -6.21
N PHE A 295 -19.64 -13.13 -6.23
CA PHE A 295 -19.20 -12.20 -5.20
C PHE A 295 -18.21 -11.18 -5.74
N LEU A 296 -18.12 -10.07 -5.00
CA LEU A 296 -17.20 -8.98 -5.26
C LEU A 296 -16.29 -8.79 -4.04
N LEU A 297 -15.00 -8.62 -4.29
CA LEU A 297 -14.04 -8.11 -3.33
C LEU A 297 -13.81 -6.66 -3.70
N LEU A 298 -14.17 -5.74 -2.80
CA LEU A 298 -14.17 -4.30 -3.08
C LEU A 298 -12.91 -3.60 -2.56
N GLY A 299 -12.23 -4.20 -1.56
CA GLY A 299 -11.25 -3.49 -0.74
C GLY A 299 -11.85 -2.21 -0.15
N ASP A 300 -11.03 -1.17 -0.07
CA ASP A 300 -11.45 0.18 0.35
C ASP A 300 -11.56 1.15 -0.85
N ALA A 301 -11.98 0.63 -2.00
CA ALA A 301 -12.21 1.46 -3.19
C ALA A 301 -13.20 2.59 -2.88
N THR A 302 -12.93 3.78 -3.42
CA THR A 302 -13.80 4.94 -3.19
C THR A 302 -15.19 4.68 -3.77
N PRO A 303 -16.29 5.22 -3.19
CA PRO A 303 -17.68 4.96 -3.65
C PRO A 303 -17.96 5.32 -5.10
N SER A 304 -17.02 6.02 -5.71
CA SER A 304 -17.02 6.40 -7.10
C SER A 304 -16.76 5.25 -8.06
N VAL A 305 -15.89 4.32 -7.68
CA VAL A 305 -15.43 3.23 -8.52
C VAL A 305 -16.55 2.19 -8.65
#